data_AF-A0A832S9J1-F1
#
_entry.id   AF-A0A832S9J1-F1
#
_cell.length_a   1.000
_cell.length_b   1.000
_cell.length_c   1.000
_cell.angle_alpha   90.00
_cell.angle_beta   90.00
_cell.angle_gamma   90.00
#
_symmetry.space_group_name_H-M   'P 1'
#
loop_
_entity.id
_entity.type
_entity.pdbx_description
1 polymer ?
#
loop_
_entity_poly.entity_id
_entity_poly.type
_entity_poly.pdbx_seq_one_letter_code
_entity_poly.pdbx_strand_id
1 'polypeptide(L)'
;MQDYSFPRAVCRSLSELFISYIDLYFSSQRKESQVIFHGVSKDVPPGVPVDEMNLVSVSITIYDPEDCKVKNQRELLDKRIMRISNEAHTQGALLTQA
;
A
#
# COMPACT_ATOMS: atom_id res chain seq x y z
N MET A 1 14.79 -10.47 -38.71
CA MET A 1 14.24 -9.56 -37.67
C MET A 1 12.75 -9.87 -37.54
N GLN A 2 12.38 -10.85 -36.72
CA GLN A 2 11.01 -11.03 -36.23
C GLN A 2 10.97 -12.11 -35.14
N ASP A 3 11.90 -12.01 -34.18
CA ASP A 3 11.76 -12.86 -33.00
C ASP A 3 10.52 -12.35 -32.25
N TYR A 4 9.57 -13.25 -31.98
CA TYR A 4 8.41 -13.10 -31.11
C TYR A 4 7.09 -12.56 -31.68
N SER A 5 6.76 -12.71 -32.98
CA SER A 5 5.42 -12.46 -33.55
C SER A 5 4.32 -13.41 -32.99
N PHE A 6 4.14 -13.43 -31.67
CA PHE A 6 3.29 -14.36 -30.97
C PHE A 6 1.81 -14.09 -31.25
N PRO A 7 0.99 -15.16 -31.41
CA PRO A 7 -0.46 -15.03 -31.41
C PRO A 7 -0.93 -14.34 -30.12
N ARG A 8 -1.99 -13.52 -30.21
CA ARG A 8 -2.52 -12.74 -29.08
C ARG A 8 -2.81 -13.58 -27.83
N ALA A 9 -3.21 -14.84 -27.99
CA ALA A 9 -3.41 -15.78 -26.90
C ALA A 9 -2.10 -16.08 -26.13
N VAL A 10 -1.00 -16.29 -26.85
CA VAL A 10 0.32 -16.55 -26.25
C VAL A 10 0.83 -15.31 -25.52
N CYS A 11 0.65 -14.11 -26.10
CA CYS A 11 0.98 -12.87 -25.40
C CYS A 11 0.21 -12.73 -24.08
N ARG A 12 -1.10 -13.01 -24.08
CA ARG A 12 -1.94 -12.94 -22.86
C ARG A 12 -1.45 -13.92 -21.79
N SER A 13 -1.23 -15.19 -22.15
CA SER A 13 -0.75 -16.19 -21.19
C SER A 13 0.64 -15.84 -20.64
N LEU A 14 1.54 -15.31 -21.46
CA LEU A 14 2.85 -14.84 -20.99
C LEU A 14 2.70 -13.64 -20.05
N SER A 15 1.85 -12.66 -20.36
CA SER A 15 1.58 -11.52 -19.48
C SER A 15 1.01 -11.96 -18.13
N GLU A 16 0.03 -12.87 -18.12
CA GLU A 16 -0.54 -13.43 -16.89
C GLU A 16 0.52 -14.19 -16.07
N LEU A 17 1.39 -14.96 -16.73
CA LEU A 17 2.51 -15.64 -16.08
C LEU A 17 3.49 -14.65 -15.43
N PHE A 18 3.84 -13.56 -16.12
CA PHE A 18 4.72 -12.54 -15.54
C PHE A 18 4.07 -11.79 -14.37
N ILE A 19 2.78 -11.44 -14.48
CA ILE A 19 2.04 -10.80 -13.38
C ILE A 19 2.03 -11.71 -12.16
N SER A 20 1.68 -12.98 -12.32
CA SER A 20 1.66 -13.95 -11.21
C SER A 20 3.04 -14.19 -10.60
N TYR A 21 4.10 -14.23 -11.40
CA TYR A 21 5.47 -14.33 -10.91
C TYR A 21 5.86 -13.09 -10.09
N ILE A 22 5.54 -11.89 -10.61
CA ILE A 22 5.82 -10.65 -9.90
C ILE A 22 5.04 -10.59 -8.59
N ASP A 23 3.75 -10.93 -8.60
CA ASP A 23 2.94 -10.97 -7.39
C ASP A 23 3.47 -12.00 -6.38
N LEU A 24 3.87 -13.19 -6.83
CA LEU A 24 4.34 -14.23 -5.92
C LEU A 24 5.65 -13.85 -5.23
N TYR A 25 6.61 -13.29 -5.97
CA TYR A 25 7.97 -13.05 -5.46
C TYR A 25 8.22 -11.62 -5.01
N PHE A 26 7.42 -10.67 -5.47
CA PHE A 26 7.58 -9.23 -5.20
C PHE A 26 6.34 -8.62 -4.53
N SER A 27 5.34 -9.40 -4.11
CA SER A 27 4.20 -8.89 -3.30
C SER A 27 4.63 -8.21 -2.00
N SER A 28 5.80 -8.56 -1.47
CA SER A 28 6.40 -7.91 -0.30
C SER A 28 7.15 -6.62 -0.63
N GLN A 29 7.37 -6.31 -1.91
CA GLN A 29 7.95 -5.04 -2.33
C GLN A 29 6.89 -3.94 -2.35
N ARG A 30 7.33 -2.72 -2.05
CA ARG A 30 6.49 -1.53 -2.03
C ARG A 30 5.77 -1.38 -3.38
N LYS A 31 4.44 -1.40 -3.33
CA LYS A 31 3.61 -1.14 -4.52
C LYS A 31 3.70 0.34 -4.90
N GLU A 32 3.57 0.67 -6.19
CA GLU A 32 3.64 2.07 -6.67
C GLU A 32 2.66 3.01 -5.95
N SER A 33 1.52 2.49 -5.50
CA SER A 33 0.50 3.26 -4.78
C SER A 33 0.73 3.39 -3.26
N GLN A 34 1.86 2.88 -2.74
CA GLN A 34 2.20 2.93 -1.33
C GLN A 34 3.23 4.03 -1.02
N VAL A 35 3.07 4.65 0.14
CA VAL A 35 4.02 5.61 0.74
C VAL A 35 4.61 5.03 2.02
N ILE A 36 5.85 5.41 2.33
CA ILE A 36 6.43 5.16 3.65
C ILE A 36 6.10 6.35 4.54
N PHE A 37 5.37 6.08 5.61
CA PHE A 37 5.03 7.06 6.64
C PHE A 37 5.80 6.72 7.91
N HIS A 38 6.35 7.73 8.58
CA HIS A 38 7.00 7.56 9.88
C HIS A 38 6.02 8.04 10.93
N GLY A 39 5.38 7.09 11.62
CA GLY A 39 4.42 7.37 12.67
C GLY A 39 4.98 7.03 14.05
N VAL A 40 4.38 7.61 15.08
CA VAL A 40 4.76 7.30 16.48
C VAL A 40 4.42 5.85 16.77
N SER A 41 5.33 5.11 17.42
CA SER A 41 5.03 3.74 17.85
C SER A 41 3.85 3.74 18.81
N LYS A 42 2.94 2.77 18.64
CA LYS A 42 1.82 2.54 19.58
C LYS A 42 2.28 2.20 21.00
N ASP A 43 3.53 1.82 21.16
CA ASP A 43 4.12 1.45 22.46
C ASP A 43 4.68 2.67 23.22
N VAL A 44 4.64 3.87 22.61
CA VAL A 44 5.05 5.11 23.27
C VAL A 44 3.98 5.51 24.30
N PRO A 45 4.35 5.66 25.59
CA PRO A 45 3.41 6.09 26.61
C PRO A 45 3.03 7.57 26.44
N PRO A 46 1.87 8.00 26.97
CA PRO A 46 1.48 9.39 26.93
C PRO A 46 2.46 10.28 27.73
N GLY A 47 2.70 11.50 27.25
CA GLY A 47 3.55 12.49 27.93
C GLY A 47 5.03 12.46 27.54
N VAL A 48 5.44 11.57 26.61
CA VAL A 48 6.78 11.63 25.99
C VAL A 48 6.86 12.85 25.06
N PRO A 49 7.90 13.70 25.17
CA PRO A 49 8.11 14.81 24.24
C PRO A 49 8.21 14.31 22.79
N VAL A 50 7.69 15.08 21.84
CA VAL A 50 7.67 14.72 20.40
C VAL A 50 9.06 14.38 19.88
N ASP A 51 10.07 15.13 20.31
CA ASP A 51 11.48 14.95 19.90
C ASP A 51 12.12 13.64 20.42
N GLU A 52 11.50 13.02 21.43
CA GLU A 52 11.95 11.78 22.08
C GLU A 52 11.08 10.58 21.69
N MET A 53 10.03 10.78 20.88
CA MET A 53 9.13 9.71 20.48
C MET A 53 9.83 8.72 19.53
N ASN A 54 9.66 7.44 19.81
CA ASN A 54 10.12 6.40 18.89
C ASN A 54 9.22 6.35 17.65
N LEU A 55 9.80 6.57 16.46
CA LEU A 55 9.10 6.52 15.18
C LEU A 55 9.29 5.15 14.50
N VAL A 56 8.22 4.65 13.91
CA VAL A 56 8.20 3.41 13.12
C VAL A 56 7.82 3.74 11.68
N SER A 57 8.61 3.22 10.74
CA SER A 57 8.31 3.30 9.31
C SER A 57 7.25 2.28 8.94
N VAL A 58 6.13 2.74 8.38
CA VAL A 58 5.02 1.90 7.94
C VAL A 58 4.69 2.16 6.47
N SER A 59 4.25 1.12 5.76
CA SER A 59 3.82 1.21 4.36
C SER A 59 2.32 1.45 4.30
N ILE A 60 1.89 2.57 3.71
CA ILE A 60 0.48 2.97 3.62
C ILE A 60 0.06 3.02 2.15
N THR A 61 -1.04 2.35 1.82
CA THR A 61 -1.65 2.30 0.48
C THR A 61 -2.56 3.50 0.27
N ILE A 62 -2.09 4.49 -0.49
CA ILE A 62 -2.85 5.71 -0.79
C ILE A 62 -3.92 5.44 -1.85
N TYR A 63 -3.56 4.69 -2.89
CA TYR A 63 -4.48 4.31 -3.97
C TYR A 63 -4.64 2.80 -4.03
N ASP A 64 -5.89 2.34 -3.94
CA ASP A 64 -6.24 0.94 -4.13
C ASP A 64 -7.07 0.80 -5.41
N PRO A 65 -6.85 -0.20 -6.27
CA PRO A 65 -7.65 -0.40 -7.49
C PRO A 65 -9.16 -0.48 -7.23
N GLU A 66 -9.58 -0.94 -6.05
CA GLU A 66 -10.99 -1.00 -5.63
C GLU A 66 -11.58 0.38 -5.34
N ASP A 67 -10.76 1.44 -5.25
CA ASP A 67 -11.24 2.83 -5.16
C ASP A 67 -11.98 3.23 -6.45
N CYS A 68 -11.60 2.68 -7.61
CA CYS A 68 -12.23 2.98 -8.90
C CYS A 68 -13.69 2.47 -8.99
N LYS A 69 -14.10 1.57 -8.10
CA LYS A 69 -15.47 1.04 -8.06
C LYS A 69 -16.43 1.92 -7.25
N VAL A 70 -15.90 2.87 -6.48
CA VAL A 70 -16.68 3.73 -5.61
C VAL A 70 -17.35 4.85 -6.42
N LYS A 71 -18.63 5.07 -6.19
CA LYS A 71 -19.46 5.99 -7.00
C LYS A 71 -19.50 7.43 -6.49
N ASN A 72 -19.17 7.65 -5.22
CA ASN A 72 -19.27 8.97 -4.59
C ASN A 72 -18.01 9.29 -3.76
N GLN A 73 -17.72 10.58 -3.61
CA GLN A 73 -16.50 11.04 -2.93
C GLN A 73 -16.48 10.70 -1.44
N ARG A 74 -17.64 10.75 -0.77
CA ARG A 74 -17.72 10.50 0.68
C ARG A 74 -17.35 9.07 1.03
N GLU A 75 -17.94 8.11 0.34
CA GLU A 75 -17.64 6.68 0.48
C GLU A 75 -16.17 6.40 0.15
N LEU A 76 -15.60 7.09 -0.84
CA LEU A 76 -14.18 6.95 -1.17
C LEU A 76 -13.29 7.43 -0.03
N LEU A 77 -13.62 8.58 0.57
CA LEU A 77 -12.89 9.11 1.72
C LEU A 77 -13.00 8.18 2.93
N ASP A 78 -14.21 7.70 3.26
CA ASP A 78 -14.42 6.77 4.37
C ASP A 78 -13.61 5.48 4.18
N LYS A 79 -13.64 4.89 2.98
CA LYS A 79 -12.86 3.71 2.63
C LYS A 79 -11.36 3.94 2.78
N ARG A 80 -10.86 5.10 2.33
CA ARG A 80 -9.45 5.46 2.44
C ARG A 80 -9.02 5.69 3.89
N ILE A 81 -9.80 6.42 4.67
CA ILE A 81 -9.51 6.68 6.09
C ILE A 81 -9.42 5.35 6.85
N MET A 82 -10.36 4.43 6.61
CA MET A 82 -10.35 3.11 7.22
C MET A 82 -9.12 2.29 6.80
N ARG A 83 -8.79 2.25 5.50
CA ARG A 83 -7.59 1.55 5.00
C ARG A 83 -6.32 2.10 5.65
N ILE A 84 -6.11 3.41 5.55
CA ILE A 84 -4.90 4.08 6.05
C ILE A 84 -4.74 3.89 7.56
N SER A 85 -5.82 4.07 8.34
CA SER A 85 -5.80 3.90 9.79
C SER A 85 -5.48 2.46 10.19
N ASN A 86 -6.12 1.49 9.53
CA ASN A 86 -5.91 0.07 9.83
C ASN A 86 -4.50 -0.40 9.44
N GLU A 87 -4.00 0.01 8.27
CA GLU A 87 -2.64 -0.33 7.82
C GLU A 87 -1.58 0.21 8.76
N ALA A 88 -1.69 1.48 9.17
CA ALA A 88 -0.75 2.09 10.12
C ALA A 88 -0.79 1.38 11.49
N HIS A 89 -1.99 1.19 12.04
CA HIS A 89 -2.16 0.56 13.36
C HIS A 89 -1.69 -0.90 13.37
N THR A 90 -1.98 -1.67 12.32
CA THR A 90 -1.54 -3.07 12.20
C THR A 90 -0.02 -3.19 12.14
N GLN A 91 0.65 -2.19 11.55
CA GLN A 91 2.12 -2.10 11.49
C GLN A 91 2.75 -1.44 12.72
N GLY A 92 1.95 -1.07 13.73
CA GLY A 92 2.45 -0.55 15.01
C GLY A 92 2.63 0.96 15.08
N ALA A 93 2.15 1.72 14.09
CA ALA A 93 2.21 3.17 14.10
C ALA A 93 0.86 3.82 14.43
N LEU A 94 0.92 4.96 15.10
CA LEU A 94 -0.20 5.87 15.33
C LEU A 94 -0.09 7.06 14.36
N LEU A 95 -1.23 7.44 13.77
CA LEU A 95 -1.36 8.56 12.85
C LEU A 95 -1.61 9.88 13.60
N THR A 96 -0.84 10.14 14.65
CA THR A 96 -0.90 11.38 15.40
C THR A 96 -0.11 12.46 14.66
N GLN A 97 -0.57 13.71 14.71
CA GLN A 97 0.31 14.82 14.34
C GLN A 97 1.40 14.95 15.41
N ALA A 98 2.65 14.91 14.96
CA ALA A 98 3.81 15.31 15.74
C ALA A 98 3.84 16.83 15.89
#